data_AF-A0A950PHL5-F1
#
_entry.id   AF-A0A950PHL5-F1
#
_cell.length_a   1.000
_cell.length_b   1.000
_cell.length_c   1.000
_cell.angle_alpha   90.00
_cell.angle_beta   90.00
_cell.angle_gamma   90.00
#
_symmetry.space_group_name_H-M   'P 1'
#
loop_
_entity.id
_entity.type
_entity.pdbx_description
1 polymer ?
#
loop_
_entity_poly.entity_id
_entity_poly.type
_entity_poly.pdbx_seq_one_letter_code
_entity_poly.pdbx_strand_id
1 'polypeptide(L)'
;MSQGEDFGAFVPGQKFRIEGRAGGPLAGLTFAAKDLFDIAGHPTGGGNPDWPRGRPLPDRHAWAVQTLLNAGADLIGKTITDEVSLGILGENPFEGTPINPRAPGHVPGGSSAGSAVAVAG
;
A
#
# COMPACT_ATOMS: atom_id res chain seq x y z
N MET A 1 -1.47 -9.94 -10.07
CA MET A 1 -2.91 -9.68 -9.87
C MET A 1 -3.39 -8.83 -11.04
N SER A 2 -4.48 -9.22 -11.68
CA SER A 2 -5.10 -8.41 -12.74
C SER A 2 -5.91 -7.27 -12.10
N GLN A 3 -6.06 -6.14 -12.79
CA GLN A 3 -6.71 -4.90 -12.29
C GLN A 3 -8.18 -5.07 -11.81
N GLY A 4 -8.78 -6.25 -11.91
CA GLY A 4 -10.17 -6.51 -11.53
C GLY A 4 -10.37 -7.21 -10.18
N GLU A 5 -9.33 -7.75 -9.56
CA GLU A 5 -9.46 -8.58 -8.34
C GLU A 5 -9.20 -7.83 -7.03
N ASP A 6 -8.51 -6.68 -7.07
CA ASP A 6 -8.05 -5.97 -5.87
C ASP A 6 -8.88 -4.71 -5.53
N PHE A 7 -9.99 -4.49 -6.25
CA PHE A 7 -10.86 -3.31 -6.10
C PHE A 7 -10.11 -1.97 -6.25
N GLY A 8 -8.97 -1.94 -6.94
CA GLY A 8 -8.14 -0.75 -7.08
C GLY A 8 -7.41 -0.35 -5.80
N ALA A 9 -7.14 -1.29 -4.89
CA ALA A 9 -6.49 -1.00 -3.61
C ALA A 9 -5.02 -0.57 -3.72
N PHE A 10 -4.32 -1.00 -4.76
CA PHE A 10 -2.88 -0.82 -4.91
C PHE A 10 -2.51 0.39 -5.78
N VAL A 11 -1.36 1.00 -5.47
CA VAL A 11 -0.82 2.14 -6.23
C VAL A 11 -0.61 1.72 -7.69
N PRO A 12 -1.24 2.42 -8.66
CA PRO A 12 -1.13 2.06 -10.07
C PRO A 12 0.32 2.05 -10.57
N GLY A 13 0.67 1.04 -11.37
CA GLY A 13 2.00 0.92 -11.98
C GLY A 13 3.11 0.43 -11.05
N GLN A 14 2.89 0.38 -9.73
CA GLN A 14 3.85 -0.22 -8.79
C GLN A 14 3.55 -1.71 -8.60
N LYS A 15 4.37 -2.57 -9.23
CA LYS A 15 4.28 -4.03 -9.08
C LYS A 15 5.59 -4.58 -8.55
N PHE A 16 5.61 -4.96 -7.29
CA PHE A 16 6.76 -5.63 -6.67
C PHE A 16 6.28 -6.58 -5.56
N ARG A 17 7.12 -7.58 -5.27
CA ARG A 17 6.99 -8.46 -4.11
C ARG A 17 8.33 -8.49 -3.41
N ILE A 18 8.32 -8.35 -2.09
CA ILE A 18 9.52 -8.56 -1.26
C ILE A 18 9.23 -9.75 -0.36
N GLU A 19 10.04 -10.80 -0.52
CA GLU A 19 9.92 -12.01 0.28
C GLU A 19 10.32 -11.73 1.73
N GLY A 20 9.50 -12.24 2.65
CA GLY A 20 9.83 -12.28 4.05
C GLY A 20 10.97 -13.28 4.31
N ARG A 21 11.50 -13.25 5.54
CA ARG A 21 12.47 -14.23 6.00
C ARG A 21 11.88 -15.64 5.84
N ALA A 22 12.73 -16.59 5.42
CA ALA A 22 12.34 -18.00 5.39
C ALA A 22 11.96 -18.50 6.79
N GLY A 23 10.72 -18.97 6.94
CA GLY A 23 10.14 -19.40 8.22
C GLY A 23 9.78 -18.22 9.14
N GLY A 24 9.22 -18.54 10.31
CA GLY A 24 8.70 -17.54 11.25
C GLY A 24 7.18 -17.60 11.40
N PRO A 25 6.63 -16.85 12.36
CA PRO A 25 5.21 -16.98 12.74
C PRO A 25 4.24 -16.51 11.66
N LEU A 26 4.68 -15.75 10.65
CA LEU A 26 3.86 -15.27 9.55
C LEU A 26 4.24 -15.88 8.20
N ALA A 27 5.05 -16.94 8.19
CA ALA A 27 5.46 -17.61 6.96
C ALA A 27 4.24 -18.07 6.13
N GLY A 28 4.26 -17.77 4.83
CA GLY A 28 3.16 -18.08 3.91
C GLY A 28 2.02 -17.06 3.91
N LEU A 29 2.07 -16.04 4.78
CA LEU A 29 1.14 -14.91 4.75
C LEU A 29 1.69 -13.76 3.91
N THR A 30 0.78 -12.88 3.49
CA THR A 30 1.11 -11.67 2.73
C THR A 30 0.57 -10.43 3.43
N PHE A 31 1.23 -9.29 3.24
CA PHE A 31 0.73 -7.99 3.67
C PHE A 31 0.98 -6.93 2.59
N ALA A 32 0.20 -5.85 2.65
CA ALA A 32 0.42 -4.65 1.87
C ALA A 32 0.79 -3.48 2.80
N ALA A 33 1.58 -2.53 2.29
CA ALA A 33 1.95 -1.34 3.05
C ALA A 33 1.20 -0.13 2.51
N LYS A 34 0.71 0.77 3.37
CA LYS A 34 0.24 2.09 2.91
C LYS A 34 1.42 2.83 2.26
N ASP A 35 1.17 3.62 1.20
CA ASP A 35 2.20 4.40 0.50
C ASP A 35 2.75 5.60 1.31
N LEU A 36 2.88 5.43 2.62
CA LEU A 36 3.57 6.32 3.56
C LEU A 36 4.63 5.58 4.38
N PHE A 37 4.69 4.25 4.25
CA PHE A 37 5.77 3.46 4.82
C PHE A 37 6.91 3.36 3.82
N ASP A 38 8.10 3.73 4.28
CA ASP A 38 9.33 3.53 3.52
C ASP A 38 9.54 2.05 3.19
N ILE A 39 9.82 1.77 1.92
CA ILE A 39 10.24 0.46 1.44
C ILE A 39 11.60 0.65 0.78
N ALA A 40 12.61 -0.09 1.23
CA ALA A 40 13.96 0.03 0.68
C ALA A 40 13.96 -0.12 -0.85
N GLY A 41 14.58 0.82 -1.56
CA GLY A 41 14.67 0.81 -3.02
C GLY A 41 13.39 1.21 -3.78
N HIS A 42 12.30 1.58 -3.10
CA HIS A 42 11.06 2.02 -3.73
C HIS A 42 10.62 3.41 -3.23
N PRO A 43 10.13 4.32 -4.09
CA PRO A 43 9.70 5.65 -3.66
C PRO A 43 8.58 5.58 -2.62
N THR A 44 8.64 6.41 -1.58
CA THR A 44 7.50 6.67 -0.71
C THR A 44 6.67 7.76 -1.37
N GLY A 45 5.55 7.40 -2.00
CA GLY A 45 4.82 8.30 -2.88
C GLY A 45 3.82 9.21 -2.17
N GLY A 46 3.31 8.81 -0.99
CA GLY A 46 2.35 9.61 -0.24
C GLY A 46 1.05 9.90 -0.99
N GLY A 47 0.69 9.08 -1.99
CA GLY A 47 -0.45 9.35 -2.85
C GLY A 47 -0.32 10.65 -3.66
N ASN A 48 0.90 11.13 -3.90
CA ASN A 48 1.15 12.36 -4.65
C ASN A 48 2.34 12.16 -5.60
N PRO A 49 2.22 12.47 -6.91
CA PRO A 49 3.30 12.25 -7.86
C PRO A 49 4.52 13.18 -7.68
N ASP A 50 4.33 14.37 -7.09
CA ASP A 50 5.38 15.33 -6.69
C ASP A 50 6.11 14.95 -5.42
N TRP A 51 5.44 14.31 -4.45
CA TRP A 51 6.02 14.02 -3.15
C TRP A 51 7.34 13.23 -3.19
N PRO A 52 7.52 12.19 -4.03
CA PRO A 52 8.80 11.50 -4.15
C PRO A 52 9.81 12.28 -5.02
N ARG A 53 9.42 13.33 -5.75
CA ARG A 53 10.34 14.10 -6.59
C ARG A 53 11.37 14.81 -5.70
N GLY A 54 12.65 14.62 -6.01
CA GLY A 54 13.75 15.22 -5.27
C GLY A 54 14.05 14.56 -3.91
N ARG A 55 13.36 13.46 -3.56
CA ARG A 55 13.69 12.63 -2.40
C ARG A 55 14.52 11.42 -2.82
N PRO A 56 15.55 11.04 -2.05
CA PRO A 56 16.23 9.78 -2.30
C PRO A 56 15.27 8.61 -2.05
N LEU A 57 15.51 7.50 -2.74
CA LEU A 57 14.86 6.25 -2.38
C LEU A 57 15.26 5.87 -0.95
N PRO A 58 14.34 5.31 -0.13
CA PRO A 58 14.71 4.84 1.19
C PRO A 58 15.77 3.73 1.08
N ASP A 59 16.80 3.79 1.91
CA ASP A 59 17.81 2.73 2.02
C ASP A 59 17.38 1.59 2.95
N ARG A 60 16.31 1.81 3.73
CA ARG A 60 15.76 0.86 4.71
C ARG A 60 14.24 0.83 4.65
N HIS A 61 13.69 -0.31 5.03
CA HIS A 61 12.26 -0.42 5.29
C HIS A 61 11.89 0.37 6.55
N ALA A 62 10.67 0.90 6.59
CA ALA A 62 10.05 1.36 7.82
C ALA A 62 10.02 0.22 8.84
N TRP A 63 10.14 0.55 10.13
CA TRP A 63 10.24 -0.45 11.20
C TRP A 63 9.13 -1.51 11.15
N ALA A 64 7.87 -1.10 10.95
CA ALA A 64 6.74 -2.01 10.88
C ALA A 64 6.86 -3.00 9.69
N VAL A 65 7.30 -2.51 8.53
CA VAL A 65 7.53 -3.32 7.34
C VAL A 65 8.64 -4.34 7.61
N GLN A 66 9.77 -3.89 8.15
CA GLN A 66 10.89 -4.79 8.48
C GLN A 66 10.48 -5.85 9.50
N THR A 67 9.68 -5.49 10.50
CA THR A 67 9.18 -6.44 11.51
C THR A 67 8.34 -7.55 10.87
N LEU A 68 7.43 -7.21 9.94
CA LEU A 68 6.60 -8.19 9.25
C LEU A 68 7.42 -9.08 8.32
N LEU A 69 8.38 -8.50 7.57
CA LEU A 69 9.32 -9.28 6.75
C LEU A 69 10.15 -10.24 7.60
N ASN A 70 10.68 -9.79 8.74
CA ASN A 70 11.46 -10.63 9.66
C ASN A 70 10.64 -11.77 10.28
N ALA A 71 9.33 -11.56 10.45
CA ALA A 71 8.39 -12.57 10.92
C ALA A 71 7.96 -13.56 9.83
N GLY A 72 8.37 -13.33 8.57
CA GLY A 72 8.19 -14.25 7.44
C GLY A 72 7.02 -13.92 6.51
N ALA A 73 6.34 -12.77 6.69
CA ALA A 73 5.28 -12.35 5.78
C ALA A 73 5.86 -11.67 4.53
N ASP A 74 5.27 -11.93 3.37
CA ASP A 74 5.69 -11.31 2.11
C ASP A 74 4.96 -9.99 1.87
N LEU A 75 5.69 -8.94 1.50
CA LEU A 75 5.10 -7.67 1.07
C LEU A 75 4.68 -7.76 -0.39
N ILE A 76 3.42 -7.50 -0.70
CA ILE A 76 2.85 -7.65 -2.05
C ILE A 76 2.62 -6.33 -2.80
N GLY A 77 2.95 -5.20 -2.19
CA GLY A 77 2.88 -3.89 -2.84
C GLY A 77 2.48 -2.77 -1.90
N LYS A 78 2.29 -1.58 -2.48
CA LYS A 78 1.81 -0.40 -1.77
C LYS A 78 0.36 -0.07 -2.09
N THR A 79 -0.36 0.39 -1.08
CA THR A 79 -1.79 0.70 -1.15
C THR A 79 -2.03 2.19 -1.22
N ILE A 80 -3.08 2.55 -1.97
CA ILE A 80 -3.52 3.93 -2.17
C ILE A 80 -3.86 4.58 -0.83
N THR A 81 -3.50 5.86 -0.71
CA THR A 81 -3.80 6.74 0.42
C THR A 81 -4.44 8.03 -0.07
N ASP A 82 -5.20 8.70 0.78
CA ASP A 82 -5.43 10.13 0.58
C ASP A 82 -4.07 10.85 0.53
N GLU A 83 -3.99 11.88 -0.30
CA GLU A 83 -2.78 12.65 -0.54
C GLU A 83 -2.14 13.09 0.78
N VAL A 84 -0.92 12.59 1.05
CA VAL A 84 -0.14 12.82 2.29
C VAL A 84 -0.94 12.66 3.59
N SER A 85 -1.93 11.75 3.58
CA SER A 85 -2.90 11.53 4.66
C SER A 85 -3.76 12.71 5.06
N LEU A 86 -3.90 13.71 4.18
CA LEU A 86 -4.78 14.88 4.38
C LEU A 86 -6.15 14.64 3.74
N GLY A 87 -6.87 13.64 4.26
CA GLY A 87 -8.22 13.30 3.81
C GLY A 87 -8.89 12.26 4.72
N ILE A 88 -10.20 12.09 4.55
CA ILE A 88 -11.02 11.12 5.30
C ILE A 88 -11.92 10.26 4.41
N LEU A 89 -12.03 10.58 3.12
CA LEU A 89 -12.94 9.89 2.20
C LEU A 89 -12.24 8.73 1.47
N GLY A 90 -10.91 8.76 1.34
CA GLY A 90 -10.19 7.76 0.57
C GLY A 90 -10.12 8.08 -0.93
N GLU A 91 -10.31 9.35 -1.27
CA GLU A 91 -10.27 9.85 -2.64
C GLU A 91 -8.86 10.36 -2.95
N ASN A 92 -8.27 9.85 -4.04
CA ASN A 92 -7.00 10.35 -4.54
C ASN A 92 -7.14 10.81 -6.01
N PRO A 93 -6.89 12.08 -6.33
CA PRO A 93 -7.06 12.58 -7.70
C PRO A 93 -5.99 12.08 -8.68
N PHE A 94 -4.87 11.56 -8.18
CA PHE A 94 -3.74 11.10 -9.00
C PHE A 94 -3.76 9.59 -9.22
N GLU A 95 -4.10 8.83 -8.18
CA GLU A 95 -4.05 7.36 -8.17
C GLU A 95 -5.44 6.72 -8.28
N GLY A 96 -6.50 7.51 -8.12
CA GLY A 96 -7.89 7.06 -8.11
C GLY A 96 -8.43 6.73 -6.72
N THR A 97 -9.71 6.41 -6.65
CA THR A 97 -10.41 6.02 -5.42
C THR A 97 -10.64 4.51 -5.42
N PRO A 98 -10.12 3.75 -4.45
CA PRO A 98 -10.44 2.32 -4.31
C PRO A 98 -11.94 2.08 -4.19
N ILE A 99 -12.44 1.01 -4.79
CA ILE A 99 -13.86 0.65 -4.71
C ILE A 99 -14.14 0.05 -3.34
N ASN A 100 -15.16 0.54 -2.63
CA ASN A 100 -15.61 -0.08 -1.40
C ASN A 100 -16.29 -1.44 -1.71
N PRO A 101 -15.70 -2.60 -1.36
CA PRO A 101 -16.24 -3.90 -1.73
C PRO A 101 -17.54 -4.25 -0.96
N ARG A 102 -17.81 -3.55 0.15
CA ARG A 102 -19.00 -3.76 0.98
C ARG A 102 -20.16 -2.83 0.62
N ALA A 103 -19.88 -1.73 -0.07
CA ALA A 103 -20.89 -0.77 -0.52
C ALA A 103 -20.44 -0.08 -1.82
N PRO A 104 -20.50 -0.78 -2.97
CA PRO A 104 -20.15 -0.19 -4.26
C PRO A 104 -20.91 1.13 -4.51
N GLY A 105 -20.21 2.16 -4.97
CA GLY A 105 -20.77 3.51 -5.16
C GLY A 105 -20.63 4.44 -3.94
N HIS A 106 -20.16 3.93 -2.80
CA HIS A 106 -19.76 4.73 -1.64
C HIS A 106 -18.25 4.78 -1.50
N VAL A 107 -17.77 5.86 -0.88
CA VAL A 107 -16.34 6.02 -0.58
C VAL A 107 -15.86 4.91 0.38
N PRO A 108 -14.61 4.43 0.24
CA PRO A 108 -14.05 3.41 1.12
C PRO A 108 -13.63 3.96 2.50
N GLY A 109 -13.57 5.29 2.64
CA GLY A 109 -13.01 5.96 3.81
C GLY A 109 -11.50 6.12 3.72
N GLY A 110 -10.97 7.07 4.48
CA GLY A 110 -9.59 7.52 4.42
C GLY A 110 -8.96 7.78 5.79
N SER A 111 -7.66 8.05 5.85
CA SER A 111 -6.76 8.20 4.70
C SER A 111 -6.15 6.90 4.17
N SER A 112 -6.41 5.77 4.82
CA SER A 112 -5.81 4.47 4.47
C SER A 112 -6.73 3.61 3.59
N ALA A 113 -7.31 4.21 2.54
CA ALA A 113 -8.36 3.61 1.72
C ALA A 113 -7.94 2.29 1.08
N GLY A 114 -6.80 2.27 0.38
CA GLY A 114 -6.31 1.07 -0.28
C GLY A 114 -5.98 -0.03 0.72
N SER A 115 -5.47 0.32 1.90
CA SER A 115 -5.19 -0.66 2.96
C SER A 115 -6.46 -1.34 3.46
N ALA A 116 -7.54 -0.58 3.68
CA ALA A 116 -8.82 -1.13 4.10
C ALA A 116 -9.46 -2.00 3.00
N VAL A 117 -9.42 -1.52 1.75
CA VAL A 117 -10.00 -2.23 0.60
C VAL A 117 -9.25 -3.53 0.31
N ALA A 118 -7.90 -3.53 0.37
CA ALA A 118 -7.09 -4.74 0.14
C ALA A 118 -7.38 -5.89 1.12
N VAL A 119 -7.91 -5.58 2.31
CA VAL A 119 -8.27 -6.59 3.32
C VAL A 119 -9.75 -6.98 3.22
N ALA A 120 -10.61 -6.04 2.79
CA ALA A 120 -12.05 -6.24 2.76
C ALA A 120 -12.56 -6.98 1.52
N GLY A 121 -11.83 -6.90 0.41
CA GLY A 121 -12.08 -7.59 -0.86
C GLY A 121 -11.50 -8.99 -0.86
#